data_AF-A0A940QNA2-F1
#
_entry.id   AF-A0A940QNA2-F1
#
_cell.length_a   1.000
_cell.length_b   1.000
_cell.length_c   1.000
_cell.angle_alpha   90.00
_cell.angle_beta   90.00
_cell.angle_gamma   90.00
#
_symmetry.space_group_name_H-M   'P 1'
#
loop_
_entity.id
_entity.type
_entity.pdbx_description
1 polymer ?
#
loop_
_entity_poly.entity_id
_entity_poly.type
_entity_poly.pdbx_seq_one_letter_code
_entity_poly.pdbx_strand_id
1 'polypeptide(L)' 'MVAYQFYWRDEKEKTHFIGILTERRKNPGRITEESILNWGRRVMGDRSNPIDIYFVQVES' A
#
# COMPACT_ATOMS: atom_id res chain seq x y z
N MET A 1 3.13 10.26 13.74
CA MET A 1 2.81 10.36 12.30
C MET A 1 2.31 9.00 11.83
N VAL A 2 1.49 8.92 10.78
CA VAL A 2 1.01 7.63 10.26
C VAL A 2 1.75 7.32 8.97
N ALA A 3 2.14 6.07 8.77
CA ALA A 3 2.65 5.58 7.50
C ALA A 3 1.92 4.30 7.09
N TYR A 4 1.81 4.08 5.78
CA TYR A 4 1.22 2.87 5.22
C TYR A 4 2.31 2.08 4.51
N GLN A 5 2.61 0.90 5.02
CA GLN A 5 3.55 -0.03 4.38
C GLN A 5 2.79 -0.93 3.43
N PHE A 6 3.31 -1.10 2.22
CA PHE A 6 2.66 -1.86 1.16
C PHE A 6 3.37 -3.17 0.90
N TYR A 7 2.57 -4.19 0.68
CA TYR A 7 3.01 -5.54 0.42
C TYR A 7 2.21 -6.13 -0.74
N TRP A 8 2.84 -7.01 -1.51
CA TRP A 8 2.12 -7.90 -2.41
C TRP A 8 2.42 -9.34 -2.07
N ARG A 9 1.42 -10.20 -2.29
CA ARG A 9 1.57 -11.64 -2.22
C ARG A 9 1.75 -12.19 -3.63
N ASP A 10 2.80 -12.99 -3.84
CA ASP A 10 2.99 -13.70 -5.09
C ASP A 10 2.16 -15.00 -5.15
N GLU A 11 2.19 -15.67 -6.30
CA GLU A 11 1.48 -16.94 -6.52
C GLU A 11 1.93 -18.09 -5.59
N LYS A 12 3.05 -17.91 -4.87
CA LYS A 12 3.58 -18.87 -3.89
C LYS A 12 3.29 -18.45 -2.45
N GLU A 13 2.33 -17.54 -2.27
CA GLU A 13 1.95 -16.93 -1.00
C GLU A 13 3.07 -16.16 -0.30
N LYS A 14 4.17 -15.86 -1.00
CA LYS A 14 5.28 -15.11 -0.40
C LYS A 14 4.94 -13.64 -0.39
N THR A 15 5.09 -13.03 0.78
CA THR A 15 4.96 -11.59 0.96
C THR A 15 6.23 -10.88 0.49
N HIS A 16 6.05 -9.83 -0.30
CA HIS A 16 7.11 -8.97 -0.80
C HIS A 16 6.78 -7.51 -0.49
N PHE A 17 7.77 -6.78 0.01
CA PHE A 17 7.64 -5.35 0.31
C PHE A 17 7.67 -4.52 -0.97
N ILE A 18 6.74 -3.55 -1.08
CA ILE A 18 6.62 -2.64 -2.21
C ILE A 18 7.20 -1.26 -1.86
N GLY A 19 6.78 -0.70 -0.71
CA GLY A 19 7.13 0.68 -0.34
C GLY A 19 6.35 1.22 0.85
N ILE A 20 6.60 2.49 1.18
CA ILE A 20 5.95 3.20 2.29
C ILE A 20 5.34 4.50 1.78
N LEU A 21 4.06 4.72 2.09
CA LEU A 21 3.40 6.02 1.96
C LEU A 21 3.34 6.69 3.34
N THR A 22 4.18 7.68 3.58
CA THR A 22 4.10 8.49 4.81
C THR A 22 2.97 9.50 4.69
N GLU A 23 2.01 9.48 5.61
CA GLU A 23 0.97 10.49 5.68
C GLU A 23 1.51 11.74 6.38
N ARG A 24 1.75 12.78 5.59
CA ARG A 24 2.32 14.05 6.06
C ARG A 24 1.25 15.13 6.33
N ARG A 25 0.00 14.89 5.99
CA ARG A 25 -1.09 15.86 6.22
C ARG A 25 -1.50 15.86 7.69
N LYS A 26 -1.85 17.05 8.20
CA LYS A 26 -2.36 17.23 9.57
C LYS A 26 -3.66 16.46 9.86
N ASN A 27 -4.46 16.16 8.83
CA ASN A 27 -5.69 15.38 8.96
C ASN A 27 -5.57 14.06 8.18
N PRO A 28 -5.14 12.97 8.83
CA PRO A 28 -5.03 11.66 8.19
C PRO A 28 -6.39 11.04 7.84
N GLY A 29 -7.51 11.51 8.40
CA GLY A 29 -8.85 10.97 8.11
C GLY A 29 -9.35 11.23 6.68
N ARG A 30 -8.62 11.99 5.86
CA ARG A 30 -8.97 12.25 4.46
C ARG A 30 -8.52 11.14 3.51
N ILE A 31 -7.51 10.34 3.87
CA ILE A 31 -7.05 9.27 3.01
C ILE A 31 -7.91 8.02 3.22
N THR A 32 -8.53 7.55 2.13
CA THR A 32 -9.37 6.34 2.15
C THR A 32 -8.53 5.10 1.87
N GLU A 33 -8.99 3.93 2.31
CA GLU A 33 -8.35 2.64 1.98
C GLU A 33 -8.20 2.47 0.46
N GLU A 34 -9.19 2.91 -0.31
CA GLU A 34 -9.14 2.90 -1.78
C GLU A 34 -7.99 3.77 -2.32
N SER A 35 -7.79 4.97 -1.76
CA SER A 35 -6.70 5.86 -2.15
C SER A 35 -5.33 5.23 -1.87
N ILE A 36 -5.21 4.54 -0.73
CA ILE A 36 -4.00 3.82 -0.31
C ILE A 36 -3.74 2.66 -1.30
N LEU A 37 -4.72 1.80 -1.55
CA LEU A 37 -4.59 0.68 -2.50
C LEU A 37 -4.29 1.15 -3.93
N ASN A 38 -4.93 2.23 -4.40
CA ASN A 38 -4.67 2.80 -5.71
C ASN A 38 -3.24 3.33 -5.83
N TRP A 39 -2.66 3.86 -4.75
CA TRP A 39 -1.24 4.20 -4.71
C TRP A 39 -0.36 2.96 -4.87
N GLY A 40 -0.63 1.89 -4.10
CA GLY A 40 0.11 0.63 -4.20
C GLY A 40 0.06 0.02 -5.61
N ARG A 41 -1.11 0.03 -6.26
CA ARG A 41 -1.29 -0.40 -7.65
C ARG A 41 -0.46 0.43 -8.64
N ARG A 42 -0.45 1.76 -8.48
CA ARG A 42 0.35 2.66 -9.33
C ARG A 42 1.85 2.38 -9.25
N VAL A 43 2.35 2.04 -8.06
CA VAL A 43 3.77 1.72 -7.85
C VAL A 43 4.16 0.41 -8.53
N MET A 44 3.28 -0.59 -8.52
CA MET A 44 3.54 -1.90 -9.13
C MET A 44 3.47 -1.90 -10.67
N GLY A 45 2.78 -0.91 -11.26
CA GLY A 45 2.55 -0.83 -12.72
C GLY A 45 1.54 -1.86 -13.23
N ASP A 46 1.32 -1.87 -14.55
CA ASP A 46 0.34 -2.72 -15.26
C ASP A 46 0.78 -4.20 -15.35
N ARG A 47 1.24 -4.77 -14.22
CA ARG A 47 1.49 -6.21 -14.10
C ARG A 47 0.13 -6.88 -13.97
N SER A 48 -0.43 -7.20 -15.13
CA SER A 48 -1.77 -7.70 -15.45
C SER A 48 -2.14 -9.09 -14.87
N ASN A 49 -1.95 -9.29 -13.58
CA ASN A 49 -2.57 -10.37 -12.80
C ASN A 49 -3.27 -9.73 -11.59
N PRO A 50 -4.26 -10.36 -10.93
CA PRO A 50 -4.77 -9.83 -9.67
C PRO A 50 -3.63 -9.88 -8.64
N ILE A 51 -2.93 -8.75 -8.48
CA ILE A 51 -1.90 -8.58 -7.46
C ILE A 51 -2.66 -8.44 -6.14
N ASP A 52 -2.48 -9.41 -5.25
CA ASP A 52 -2.95 -9.36 -3.87
C ASP A 52 -2.11 -8.33 -3.10
N ILE A 53 -2.40 -7.05 -3.36
CA ILE A 53 -1.81 -5.90 -2.68
C ILE A 53 -2.59 -5.68 -1.39
N TYR A 54 -1.86 -5.56 -0.29
CA TYR A 54 -2.41 -5.12 0.99
C TYR A 54 -1.46 -4.10 1.62
N PHE A 55 -1.98 -3.37 2.60
CA PHE A 55 -1.21 -2.40 3.35
C PHE A 55 -1.38 -2.60 4.85
N VAL A 56 -0.38 -2.16 5.60
CA VAL A 56 -0.43 -2.10 7.06
C VAL A 56 -0.19 -0.66 7.48
N GLN A 57 -1.07 -0.14 8.34
CA GLN A 57 -0.87 1.15 8.97
C GLN A 57 0.13 1.00 10.12
N VAL A 58 1.18 1.81 10.12
CA VAL A 58 2.18 1.88 11.18
C VAL A 58 2.24 3.29 11.77
N GLU A 59 2.38 3.36 13.09
CA GLU A 59 2.73 4.61 13.75
C GLU A 59 4.23 4.87 13.58
N SER A 60 4.56 6.10 13.20
CA SER A 60 5.92 6.59 12.94
C SER A 60 6.21 7.87 13.70
#